data_AF-A0AAW5F1M0-F1
#
_entry.id   AF-A0AAW5F1M0-F1
#
_cell.length_a   1.000
_cell.length_b   1.000
_cell.length_c   1.000
_cell.angle_alpha   90.00
_cell.angle_beta   90.00
_cell.angle_gamma   90.00
#
_symmetry.space_group_name_H-M   'P 1'
#
loop_
_entity.id
_entity.type
_entity.pdbx_description
1 polymer ?
#
loop_
_entity_poly.entity_id
_entity_poly.type
_entity_poly.pdbx_seq_one_letter_code
_entity_poly.pdbx_strand_id
1 'polypeptide(L)'
;MNILVINGSPKSKNSNTYQITATFLDGMNSVRNHSVELIDISQSMIEHCLGCYACWTKTPGQCLIRDDMAGHIEKYRNADLIIWSFPLYYFGMPSKTKAFLDRLLPINLPAIDIHDDGTKGHPSRYDLSHQRHILISTCGFASIKGNYDSLFQQFELMFHDRLTKIICPEGELFRVPALSRRIDEYLSHVKKAGEEYHLLGRFSQETQNKLSELLFPPEVFIEMANADWEIERINKASAPESHAAEDTSYPFLRQMAALYNPDMYTKDIVLEMYFTDLDKTYQLLLGKENCTVKTEDFTPCTTRIETPFQIWLEISEGKIDGSEAMMKQMYKVFGDLNTMMKMDDFFSPGKPANATPVIRKQSNMLLLLLPFIAMWTLMPFNYILGGAAGILAGGFISILHLWFKPTPYERIGAFSVTLAGLIVIVTGGADWQLSIPFFASGLLWLASSFLRIPVTAYYSCNDYGGEKAWEIPLFIRTNRILTVMWSIAYLLWGVVELFAVNTQKMLIFEISVWIVTGLLGLFTAWFSKWYPAKIAGGNGHTYM
;
A
#
# COMPACT_ATOMS: atom_id res chain seq x y z
N MET A 1 -1.79 -31.94 14.22
CA MET A 1 -2.82 -31.62 15.21
C MET A 1 -4.16 -31.61 14.49
N ASN A 2 -5.20 -32.02 15.20
CA ASN A 2 -6.59 -31.82 14.82
C ASN A 2 -7.03 -30.46 15.36
N ILE A 3 -7.32 -29.53 14.47
CA ILE A 3 -7.75 -28.17 14.79
C ILE A 3 -9.24 -28.07 14.47
N LEU A 4 -10.03 -27.66 15.45
CA LEU A 4 -11.44 -27.36 15.27
C LEU A 4 -11.66 -25.85 15.32
N VAL A 5 -12.18 -25.28 14.25
CA VAL A 5 -12.61 -23.89 14.20
C VAL A 5 -14.10 -23.82 14.45
N ILE A 6 -14.50 -23.13 15.51
CA ILE A 6 -15.87 -22.78 15.81
C ILE A 6 -16.09 -21.36 15.28
N ASN A 7 -16.58 -21.25 14.04
CA ASN A 7 -16.92 -19.96 13.44
C ASN A 7 -18.32 -19.55 13.87
N GLY A 8 -18.39 -18.65 14.84
CA GLY A 8 -19.60 -18.09 15.41
C GLY A 8 -20.15 -16.87 14.68
N SER A 9 -19.50 -16.41 13.61
CA SER A 9 -19.94 -15.20 12.90
C SER A 9 -21.21 -15.43 12.07
N PRO A 10 -22.22 -14.56 12.18
CA PRO A 10 -23.39 -14.60 11.28
C PRO A 10 -23.03 -14.40 9.80
N LYS A 11 -21.87 -13.77 9.53
CA LYS A 11 -21.36 -13.55 8.17
C LYS A 11 -20.60 -14.77 7.61
N SER A 12 -20.55 -15.89 8.33
CA SER A 12 -19.89 -17.13 7.88
C SER A 12 -18.45 -16.85 7.42
N LYS A 13 -18.04 -17.33 6.23
CA LYS A 13 -16.70 -17.13 5.65
C LYS A 13 -16.40 -15.69 5.25
N ASN A 14 -17.41 -14.83 5.10
CA ASN A 14 -17.25 -13.40 4.81
C ASN A 14 -17.01 -12.56 6.08
N SER A 15 -16.70 -13.22 7.21
CA SER A 15 -16.47 -12.57 8.48
C SER A 15 -15.06 -12.00 8.58
N ASN A 16 -14.94 -10.76 9.04
CA ASN A 16 -13.65 -10.12 9.35
C ASN A 16 -12.87 -10.92 10.40
N THR A 17 -13.56 -11.49 11.41
CA THR A 17 -12.92 -12.39 12.39
C THR A 17 -12.42 -13.68 11.76
N TYR A 18 -13.16 -14.22 10.79
CA TYR A 18 -12.76 -15.44 10.11
C TYR A 18 -11.56 -15.19 9.20
N GLN A 19 -11.43 -14.01 8.59
CA GLN A 19 -10.23 -13.62 7.86
C GLN A 19 -8.97 -13.68 8.73
N ILE A 20 -9.03 -13.14 9.96
CA ILE A 20 -7.93 -13.27 10.94
C ILE A 20 -7.66 -14.75 11.26
N THR A 21 -8.72 -15.54 11.45
CA THR A 21 -8.60 -16.97 11.77
C THR A 21 -7.97 -17.77 10.62
N ALA A 22 -8.38 -17.51 9.38
CA ALA A 22 -7.83 -18.14 8.19
C ALA A 22 -6.34 -17.80 8.05
N THR A 23 -5.98 -16.52 8.19
CA THR A 23 -4.57 -16.08 8.13
C THR A 23 -3.71 -16.71 9.25
N PHE A 24 -4.27 -16.86 10.45
CA PHE A 24 -3.59 -17.54 11.55
C PHE A 24 -3.33 -19.03 11.20
N LEU A 25 -4.34 -19.71 10.66
CA LEU A 25 -4.23 -21.10 10.20
C LEU A 25 -3.24 -21.25 9.05
N ASP A 26 -3.19 -20.29 8.13
CA ASP A 26 -2.21 -20.25 7.04
C ASP A 26 -0.78 -20.16 7.60
N GLY A 27 -0.59 -19.38 8.67
CA GLY A 27 0.67 -19.33 9.41
C GLY A 27 1.03 -20.68 10.06
N MET A 28 0.09 -21.35 10.71
CA MET A 28 0.37 -22.68 11.27
C MET A 28 0.71 -23.70 10.17
N ASN A 29 -0.04 -23.69 9.06
CA ASN A 29 0.12 -24.62 7.95
C ASN A 29 1.38 -24.34 7.11
N SER A 30 1.93 -23.11 7.14
CA SER A 30 3.20 -22.80 6.48
C SER A 30 4.38 -23.57 7.09
N VAL A 31 4.30 -23.89 8.40
CA VAL A 31 5.30 -24.69 9.11
C VAL A 31 5.02 -26.19 8.96
N ARG A 32 3.77 -26.61 9.16
CA ARG A 32 3.36 -28.01 8.99
C ARG A 32 1.86 -28.13 8.74
N ASN A 33 1.48 -28.97 7.78
CA ASN A 33 0.07 -29.27 7.50
C ASN A 33 -0.65 -29.81 8.74
N HIS A 34 -1.81 -29.23 9.02
CA HIS A 34 -2.73 -29.65 10.08
C HIS A 34 -4.08 -30.07 9.52
N SER A 35 -4.75 -30.98 10.23
CA SER A 35 -6.15 -31.32 9.92
C SER A 35 -7.02 -30.23 10.52
N VAL A 36 -7.67 -29.43 9.67
CA VAL A 36 -8.53 -28.33 10.11
C VAL A 36 -9.97 -28.65 9.76
N GLU A 37 -10.83 -28.74 10.77
CA GLU A 37 -12.27 -28.83 10.61
C GLU A 37 -12.92 -27.51 11.00
N LEU A 38 -13.83 -27.03 10.14
CA LEU A 38 -14.60 -25.81 10.37
C LEU A 38 -16.06 -26.17 10.70
N ILE A 39 -16.54 -25.75 11.85
CA ILE A 39 -17.97 -25.68 12.17
C ILE A 39 -18.43 -24.26 11.94
N ASP A 40 -19.30 -24.07 10.96
CA ASP A 40 -20.01 -22.81 10.79
C ASP A 40 -21.30 -22.83 11.62
N ILE A 41 -21.26 -22.13 12.75
CA ILE A 41 -22.36 -22.10 13.72
C ILE A 41 -23.58 -21.42 13.11
N SER A 42 -23.38 -20.41 12.25
CA SER A 42 -24.50 -19.71 11.60
C SER A 42 -25.31 -20.66 10.72
N GLN A 43 -24.65 -21.62 10.07
CA GLN A 43 -25.25 -22.59 9.15
C GLN A 43 -25.71 -23.90 9.81
N SER A 44 -25.26 -24.19 11.03
CA SER A 44 -25.62 -25.43 11.76
C SER A 44 -27.02 -25.36 12.36
N MET A 45 -27.76 -26.47 12.42
CA MET A 45 -28.98 -26.57 13.22
C MET A 45 -28.60 -26.85 14.68
N ILE A 46 -28.70 -25.81 15.50
CA ILE A 46 -28.36 -25.86 16.93
C ILE A 46 -29.47 -25.17 17.72
N GLU A 47 -30.30 -25.96 18.38
CA GLU A 47 -31.28 -25.47 19.35
C GLU A 47 -30.60 -25.07 20.67
N HIS A 48 -31.26 -24.19 21.43
CA HIS A 48 -30.78 -23.78 22.75
C HIS A 48 -30.91 -24.91 23.78
N CYS A 49 -30.08 -24.86 24.84
CA CYS A 49 -30.15 -25.83 25.93
C CYS A 49 -31.45 -25.65 26.72
N LEU A 50 -32.20 -26.73 26.93
CA LEU A 50 -33.45 -26.73 27.69
C LEU A 50 -33.27 -26.89 29.21
N GLY A 51 -32.04 -27.07 29.70
CA GLY A 51 -31.78 -27.31 31.13
C GLY A 51 -32.43 -28.58 31.69
N CYS A 52 -32.77 -29.56 30.84
CA CYS A 52 -33.51 -30.76 31.25
C CYS A 52 -32.65 -31.86 31.91
N TYR A 53 -31.32 -31.72 31.87
CA TYR A 53 -30.33 -32.67 32.42
C TYR A 53 -30.44 -34.14 31.97
N ALA A 54 -31.14 -34.43 30.88
CA ALA A 54 -31.24 -35.80 30.38
C ALA A 54 -29.87 -36.35 29.94
N CYS A 55 -28.96 -35.49 29.47
CA CYS A 55 -27.58 -35.86 29.13
C CYS A 55 -26.73 -36.30 30.33
N TRP A 56 -27.23 -36.10 31.56
CA TRP A 56 -26.64 -36.64 32.78
C TRP A 56 -27.42 -37.83 33.31
N THR A 57 -28.75 -37.81 33.21
CA THR A 57 -29.63 -38.75 33.94
C THR A 57 -30.21 -39.87 33.09
N LYS A 58 -30.51 -39.62 31.81
CA LYS A 58 -31.19 -40.58 30.91
C LYS A 58 -30.26 -41.13 29.84
N THR A 59 -29.45 -40.26 29.24
CA THR A 59 -28.50 -40.58 28.17
C THR A 59 -27.12 -40.00 28.53
N PRO A 60 -26.40 -40.58 29.51
CA PRO A 60 -25.13 -40.03 29.99
C PRO A 60 -24.15 -39.72 28.85
N GLY A 61 -23.75 -38.45 28.71
CA GLY A 61 -22.83 -38.00 27.67
C GLY A 61 -23.46 -37.69 26.30
N GLN A 62 -24.77 -37.85 26.14
CA GLN A 62 -25.48 -37.58 24.88
C GLN A 62 -26.70 -36.68 25.11
N CYS A 63 -26.86 -35.65 24.28
CA CYS A 63 -28.03 -34.77 24.33
C CYS A 63 -29.27 -35.46 23.72
N LEU A 64 -30.46 -35.26 24.31
CA LEU A 64 -31.71 -35.80 23.77
C LEU A 64 -32.23 -35.01 22.55
N ILE A 65 -31.82 -33.75 22.43
CA ILE A 65 -32.16 -32.88 21.30
C ILE A 65 -31.37 -33.39 20.10
N ARG A 66 -32.09 -33.78 19.04
CA ARG A 66 -31.53 -34.39 17.83
C ARG A 66 -31.30 -33.33 16.76
N ASP A 67 -30.13 -32.74 16.80
CA ASP A 67 -29.63 -31.77 15.82
C ASP A 67 -28.11 -31.91 15.65
N ASP A 68 -27.45 -30.94 15.02
CA ASP A 68 -26.05 -31.07 14.62
C ASP A 68 -25.07 -31.13 15.80
N MET A 69 -25.52 -30.80 17.02
CA MET A 69 -24.67 -30.82 18.22
C MET A 69 -24.07 -32.20 18.52
N ALA A 70 -24.72 -33.30 18.13
CA ALA A 70 -24.17 -34.64 18.36
C ALA A 70 -22.82 -34.83 17.64
N GLY A 71 -22.76 -34.48 16.36
CA GLY A 71 -21.52 -34.52 15.58
C GLY A 71 -20.51 -33.45 16.03
N HIS A 72 -21.00 -32.27 16.42
CA HIS A 72 -20.13 -31.19 16.88
C HIS A 72 -19.42 -31.50 18.21
N ILE A 73 -20.10 -32.16 19.16
CA ILE A 73 -19.49 -32.59 20.43
C ILE A 73 -18.39 -33.62 20.17
N GLU A 74 -18.57 -34.53 19.21
CA GLU A 74 -17.54 -35.48 18.83
C GLU A 74 -16.30 -34.78 18.28
N LYS A 75 -16.49 -33.85 17.33
CA LYS A 75 -15.40 -33.02 16.80
C LYS A 75 -14.70 -32.22 17.90
N TYR A 76 -15.47 -31.62 18.81
CA TYR A 76 -14.95 -30.87 19.95
C TYR A 76 -14.03 -31.75 20.81
N ARG A 77 -14.44 -32.98 21.12
CA ARG A 77 -13.65 -33.90 21.95
C ARG A 77 -12.36 -34.40 21.29
N ASN A 78 -12.36 -34.53 19.96
CA ASN A 78 -11.23 -35.09 19.21
C ASN A 78 -10.20 -34.04 18.78
N ALA A 79 -10.42 -32.76 19.09
CA ALA A 79 -9.56 -31.65 18.69
C ALA A 79 -8.44 -31.40 19.72
N ASP A 80 -7.20 -31.27 19.23
CA ASP A 80 -6.05 -30.83 20.02
C ASP A 80 -6.08 -29.31 20.28
N LEU A 81 -6.65 -28.57 19.32
CA LEU A 81 -6.74 -27.11 19.36
C LEU A 81 -8.13 -26.68 18.92
N ILE A 82 -8.78 -25.84 19.74
CA ILE A 82 -10.07 -25.26 19.43
C ILE A 82 -9.92 -23.75 19.24
N ILE A 83 -10.31 -23.27 18.07
CA ILE A 83 -10.32 -21.84 17.75
C ILE A 83 -11.76 -21.33 17.82
N TRP A 84 -12.05 -20.52 18.81
CA TRP A 84 -13.29 -19.77 18.97
C TRP A 84 -13.20 -18.49 18.14
N SER A 85 -13.85 -18.47 16.98
CA SER A 85 -13.76 -17.38 16.00
C SER A 85 -15.10 -16.69 15.85
N PHE A 86 -15.27 -15.50 16.44
CA PHE A 86 -16.52 -14.74 16.32
C PHE A 86 -16.35 -13.24 16.62
N PRO A 87 -17.19 -12.37 16.02
CA PRO A 87 -17.23 -10.97 16.41
C PRO A 87 -17.83 -10.80 17.81
N LEU A 88 -17.38 -9.79 18.54
CA LEU A 88 -17.93 -9.42 19.84
C LEU A 88 -19.29 -8.73 19.66
N TYR A 89 -20.36 -9.38 20.09
CA TYR A 89 -21.73 -8.85 20.04
C TYR A 89 -22.26 -8.64 21.45
N TYR A 90 -22.71 -7.41 21.76
CA TYR A 90 -23.21 -7.02 23.08
C TYR A 90 -22.32 -7.52 24.23
N PHE A 91 -21.03 -7.17 24.17
CA PHE A 91 -20.01 -7.50 25.19
C PHE A 91 -19.73 -9.00 25.36
N GLY A 92 -20.26 -9.86 24.48
CA GLY A 92 -20.09 -11.31 24.52
C GLY A 92 -20.03 -11.97 23.14
N MET A 93 -20.32 -13.27 23.11
CA MET A 93 -20.36 -14.06 21.87
C MET A 93 -21.75 -13.99 21.20
N PRO A 94 -21.86 -14.26 19.89
CA PRO A 94 -23.15 -14.39 19.22
C PRO A 94 -24.06 -15.45 19.87
N SER A 95 -25.37 -15.22 19.87
CA SER A 95 -26.34 -16.05 20.61
C SER A 95 -26.30 -17.53 20.26
N LYS A 96 -26.11 -17.87 18.98
CA LYS A 96 -26.02 -19.25 18.50
C LYS A 96 -24.70 -19.93 18.92
N THR A 97 -23.62 -19.17 19.05
CA THR A 97 -22.35 -19.64 19.65
C THR A 97 -22.53 -19.92 21.13
N LYS A 98 -23.30 -19.09 21.84
CA LYS A 98 -23.67 -19.34 23.24
C LYS A 98 -24.54 -20.60 23.36
N ALA A 99 -25.47 -20.83 22.44
CA ALA A 99 -26.28 -22.05 22.39
C ALA A 99 -25.41 -23.30 22.19
N PHE A 100 -24.42 -23.26 21.29
CA PHE A 100 -23.42 -24.32 21.15
C PHE A 100 -22.68 -24.57 22.48
N LEU A 101 -22.18 -23.50 23.10
CA LEU A 101 -21.42 -23.57 24.34
C LEU A 101 -22.24 -24.19 25.48
N ASP A 102 -23.48 -23.74 25.66
CA ASP A 102 -24.40 -24.26 26.70
C ASP A 102 -24.71 -25.75 26.51
N ARG A 103 -24.61 -26.22 25.27
CA ARG A 103 -24.86 -27.62 24.90
C ARG A 103 -23.63 -28.48 24.91
N LEU A 104 -22.49 -27.98 25.40
CA LEU A 104 -21.33 -28.79 25.75
C LEU A 104 -21.47 -29.52 27.09
N LEU A 105 -22.51 -29.26 27.90
CA LEU A 105 -22.77 -29.96 29.17
C LEU A 105 -22.60 -31.50 29.14
N PRO A 106 -22.95 -32.24 28.06
CA PRO A 106 -22.73 -33.68 28.00
C PRO A 106 -21.27 -34.12 28.22
N ILE A 107 -20.28 -33.23 27.97
CA ILE A 107 -18.87 -33.51 28.22
C ILE A 107 -18.49 -33.48 29.69
N ASN A 108 -19.38 -33.03 30.59
CA ASN A 108 -19.13 -32.97 32.03
C ASN A 108 -19.85 -34.09 32.78
N LEU A 109 -19.32 -34.45 33.94
CA LEU A 109 -19.95 -35.34 34.91
C LEU A 109 -20.95 -34.57 35.79
N PRO A 110 -22.06 -35.21 36.24
CA PRO A 110 -23.05 -34.56 37.11
C PRO A 110 -22.57 -34.36 38.54
N ALA A 111 -21.60 -35.15 39.02
CA ALA A 111 -21.04 -34.98 40.35
C ALA A 111 -20.30 -33.64 40.44
N ILE A 112 -20.34 -33.02 41.62
CA ILE A 112 -19.54 -31.83 41.91
C ILE A 112 -18.25 -32.31 42.57
N ASP A 113 -17.12 -31.81 42.09
CA ASP A 113 -15.82 -32.02 42.69
C ASP A 113 -15.30 -30.72 43.32
N ILE A 114 -14.41 -30.86 44.30
CA ILE A 114 -13.70 -29.74 44.92
C ILE A 114 -12.28 -29.77 44.37
N HIS A 115 -11.92 -28.74 43.60
CA HIS A 115 -10.58 -28.59 43.06
C HIS A 115 -9.57 -28.25 44.17
N ASP A 116 -8.28 -28.46 43.91
CA ASP A 116 -7.21 -28.22 44.89
C ASP A 116 -7.15 -26.77 45.42
N ASP A 117 -7.65 -25.81 44.63
CA ASP A 117 -7.75 -24.39 44.98
C ASP A 117 -9.03 -24.04 45.79
N GLY A 118 -9.85 -25.04 46.12
CA GLY A 118 -11.10 -24.90 46.87
C GLY A 118 -12.31 -24.50 46.03
N THR A 119 -12.14 -24.30 44.72
CA THR A 119 -13.26 -24.06 43.80
C THR A 119 -14.08 -25.33 43.62
N LYS A 120 -15.36 -25.18 43.27
CA LYS A 120 -16.31 -26.29 43.10
C LYS A 120 -16.80 -26.29 41.66
N GLY A 121 -16.77 -27.44 41.02
CA GLY A 121 -17.11 -27.56 39.60
C GLY A 121 -17.55 -28.95 39.22
N HIS A 122 -18.01 -29.09 37.98
CA HIS A 122 -18.28 -30.38 37.37
C HIS A 122 -17.03 -30.85 36.63
N PRO A 123 -16.39 -31.97 37.03
CA PRO A 123 -15.24 -32.47 36.32
C PRO A 123 -15.63 -32.92 34.91
N SER A 124 -14.67 -32.87 34.00
CA SER A 124 -14.86 -33.38 32.64
C SER A 124 -15.09 -34.90 32.68
N ARG A 125 -15.99 -35.39 31.83
CA ARG A 125 -16.25 -36.81 31.59
C ARG A 125 -15.12 -37.49 30.82
N TYR A 126 -14.35 -36.71 30.06
CA TYR A 126 -13.25 -37.18 29.21
C TYR A 126 -11.95 -36.48 29.58
N ASP A 127 -10.81 -37.13 29.35
CA ASP A 127 -9.51 -36.47 29.46
C ASP A 127 -9.34 -35.47 28.31
N LEU A 128 -9.43 -34.18 28.64
CA LEU A 128 -9.24 -33.06 27.72
C LEU A 128 -8.02 -32.21 28.10
N SER A 129 -7.08 -32.76 28.89
CA SER A 129 -5.89 -32.03 29.36
C SER A 129 -4.98 -31.57 28.22
N HIS A 130 -4.96 -32.32 27.11
CA HIS A 130 -4.21 -32.00 25.89
C HIS A 130 -4.80 -30.83 25.08
N GLN A 131 -6.08 -30.52 25.29
CA GLN A 131 -6.82 -29.56 24.47
C GLN A 131 -6.45 -28.12 24.83
N ARG A 132 -6.06 -27.34 23.82
CA ARG A 132 -5.77 -25.90 23.91
C ARG A 132 -6.84 -25.07 23.21
N HIS A 133 -7.00 -23.81 23.64
CA HIS A 133 -8.03 -22.92 23.13
C HIS A 133 -7.44 -21.59 22.67
N ILE A 134 -7.91 -21.10 21.53
CA ILE A 134 -7.64 -19.75 21.04
C ILE A 134 -8.96 -19.01 20.88
N LEU A 135 -9.06 -17.82 21.46
CA LEU A 135 -10.14 -16.86 21.17
C LEU A 135 -9.65 -15.87 20.12
N ILE A 136 -10.25 -15.90 18.93
CA ILE A 136 -10.04 -14.89 17.89
C ILE A 136 -11.32 -14.08 17.77
N SER A 137 -11.24 -12.78 18.05
CA SER A 137 -12.43 -11.93 18.06
C SER A 137 -12.16 -10.54 17.55
N THR A 138 -13.15 -9.97 16.86
CA THR A 138 -13.14 -8.59 16.36
C THR A 138 -14.29 -7.80 16.95
N CYS A 139 -14.13 -6.49 17.15
CA CYS A 139 -15.24 -5.60 17.51
C CYS A 139 -15.21 -4.30 16.69
N GLY A 140 -16.34 -3.57 16.66
CA GLY A 140 -16.45 -2.27 16.00
C GLY A 140 -16.01 -1.08 16.86
N PHE A 141 -15.29 -1.31 17.95
CA PHE A 141 -14.80 -0.26 18.86
C PHE A 141 -13.28 -0.13 18.77
N ALA A 142 -12.73 1.02 19.16
CA ALA A 142 -11.28 1.27 19.27
C ALA A 142 -10.72 0.95 20.67
N SER A 143 -11.37 0.05 21.43
CA SER A 143 -10.92 -0.32 22.76
C SER A 143 -11.30 -1.75 23.15
N ILE A 144 -10.37 -2.42 23.85
CA ILE A 144 -10.60 -3.73 24.47
C ILE A 144 -11.23 -3.56 25.86
N LYS A 145 -10.64 -2.67 26.67
CA LYS A 145 -11.09 -2.37 28.04
C LYS A 145 -12.52 -1.82 28.02
N GLY A 146 -13.38 -2.38 28.87
CA GLY A 146 -14.81 -2.04 28.92
C GLY A 146 -15.67 -2.77 27.89
N ASN A 147 -15.07 -3.36 26.85
CA ASN A 147 -15.80 -4.07 25.79
C ASN A 147 -15.70 -5.59 25.92
N TYR A 148 -14.50 -6.11 26.22
CA TYR A 148 -14.23 -7.56 26.26
C TYR A 148 -14.23 -8.16 27.67
N ASP A 149 -14.29 -7.34 28.71
CA ASP A 149 -14.05 -7.77 30.10
C ASP A 149 -14.92 -8.97 30.51
N SER A 150 -16.21 -8.95 30.16
CA SER A 150 -17.14 -10.04 30.48
C SER A 150 -16.84 -11.33 29.71
N LEU A 151 -16.50 -11.21 28.42
CA LEU A 151 -16.13 -12.35 27.59
C LEU A 151 -14.81 -12.98 28.03
N PHE A 152 -13.82 -12.15 28.37
CA PHE A 152 -12.53 -12.63 28.88
C PHE A 152 -12.72 -13.37 30.19
N GLN A 153 -13.45 -12.82 31.14
CA GLN A 153 -13.69 -13.48 32.41
C GLN A 153 -14.39 -14.83 32.21
N GLN A 154 -15.38 -14.92 31.32
CA GLN A 154 -16.02 -16.19 31.00
C GLN A 154 -15.03 -17.23 30.45
N PHE A 155 -14.22 -16.85 29.46
CA PHE A 155 -13.27 -17.77 28.81
C PHE A 155 -12.10 -18.17 29.73
N GLU A 156 -11.62 -17.25 30.56
CA GLU A 156 -10.57 -17.51 31.56
C GLU A 156 -11.05 -18.47 32.64
N LEU A 157 -12.31 -18.36 33.08
CA LEU A 157 -12.93 -19.31 34.00
C LEU A 157 -13.08 -20.71 33.39
N MET A 158 -13.27 -20.81 32.08
CA MET A 158 -13.48 -22.10 31.41
C MET A 158 -12.17 -22.81 31.04
N PHE A 159 -11.14 -22.05 30.66
CA PHE A 159 -9.95 -22.60 30.01
C PHE A 159 -8.64 -22.30 30.74
N HIS A 160 -8.66 -21.38 31.71
CA HIS A 160 -7.51 -21.00 32.53
C HIS A 160 -6.24 -20.70 31.69
N ASP A 161 -5.13 -21.37 31.99
CA ASP A 161 -3.82 -21.23 31.35
C ASP A 161 -3.75 -21.81 29.93
N ARG A 162 -4.79 -22.53 29.48
CA ARG A 162 -4.87 -23.12 28.14
C ARG A 162 -5.51 -22.20 27.10
N LEU A 163 -5.82 -20.96 27.48
CA LEU A 163 -6.40 -19.94 26.61
C LEU A 163 -5.33 -19.01 26.04
N THR A 164 -5.33 -18.83 24.73
CA THR A 164 -4.62 -17.76 24.02
C THR A 164 -5.63 -16.85 23.32
N LYS A 165 -5.31 -15.56 23.14
CA LYS A 165 -6.24 -14.58 22.60
C LYS A 165 -5.62 -13.77 21.46
N ILE A 166 -6.36 -13.59 20.38
CA ILE A 166 -6.09 -12.63 19.31
C ILE A 166 -7.33 -11.74 19.22
N ILE A 167 -7.19 -10.50 19.68
CA ILE A 167 -8.31 -9.58 19.81
C ILE A 167 -8.01 -8.36 18.96
N CYS A 168 -8.88 -8.11 17.98
CA CYS A 168 -8.72 -7.05 17.01
C CYS A 168 -9.88 -6.06 17.12
N PRO A 169 -9.72 -4.98 17.91
CA PRO A 169 -10.59 -3.82 17.82
C PRO A 169 -10.60 -3.27 16.39
N GLU A 170 -11.52 -2.36 16.08
CA GLU A 170 -11.60 -1.71 14.75
C GLU A 170 -11.84 -2.71 13.60
N GLY A 171 -12.45 -3.85 13.91
CA GLY A 171 -12.67 -4.94 12.97
C GLY A 171 -13.54 -4.58 11.77
N GLU A 172 -14.35 -3.52 11.85
CA GLU A 172 -15.12 -3.02 10.70
C GLU A 172 -14.23 -2.47 9.58
N LEU A 173 -12.96 -2.10 9.87
CA LEU A 173 -12.03 -1.59 8.85
C LEU A 173 -11.62 -2.64 7.81
N PHE A 174 -11.75 -3.94 8.13
CA PHE A 174 -11.41 -5.03 7.21
C PHE A 174 -12.27 -5.05 5.94
N ARG A 175 -13.45 -4.42 5.97
CA ARG A 175 -14.34 -4.33 4.80
C ARG A 175 -13.99 -3.18 3.85
N VAL A 176 -13.04 -2.31 4.22
CA VAL A 176 -12.73 -1.07 3.48
C VAL A 176 -11.53 -1.32 2.55
N PRO A 177 -11.73 -1.43 1.22
CA PRO A 177 -10.64 -1.80 0.29
C PRO A 177 -9.45 -0.85 0.33
N ALA A 178 -9.70 0.46 0.51
CA ALA A 178 -8.67 1.49 0.62
C ALA A 178 -7.72 1.28 1.81
N LEU A 179 -8.13 0.51 2.82
CA LEU A 179 -7.33 0.23 4.01
C LEU A 179 -6.58 -1.11 3.93
N SER A 180 -6.71 -1.85 2.82
CA SER A 180 -6.10 -3.17 2.60
C SER A 180 -4.63 -3.23 2.99
N ARG A 181 -3.81 -2.22 2.63
CA ARG A 181 -2.39 -2.20 2.99
C ARG A 181 -2.14 -2.29 4.51
N ARG A 182 -2.93 -1.58 5.32
CA ARG A 182 -2.80 -1.61 6.80
C ARG A 182 -3.35 -2.90 7.37
N ILE A 183 -4.44 -3.41 6.81
CA ILE A 183 -5.02 -4.70 7.17
C ILE A 183 -4.03 -5.84 6.85
N ASP A 184 -3.39 -5.82 5.69
CA ASP A 184 -2.40 -6.81 5.25
C ASP A 184 -1.16 -6.79 6.15
N GLU A 185 -0.73 -5.62 6.60
CA GLU A 185 0.33 -5.48 7.60
C GLU A 185 -0.05 -6.19 8.91
N TYR A 186 -1.24 -5.91 9.45
CA TYR A 186 -1.75 -6.60 10.64
C TYR A 186 -1.85 -8.12 10.42
N LEU A 187 -2.42 -8.55 9.29
CA LEU A 187 -2.55 -9.95 8.91
C LEU A 187 -1.19 -10.64 8.77
N SER A 188 -0.13 -9.93 8.38
CA SER A 188 1.23 -10.48 8.37
C SER A 188 1.71 -10.87 9.77
N HIS A 189 1.36 -10.09 10.80
CA HIS A 189 1.64 -10.40 12.20
C HIS A 189 0.77 -11.56 12.71
N VAL A 190 -0.49 -11.63 12.28
CA VAL A 190 -1.37 -12.79 12.56
C VAL A 190 -0.81 -14.07 11.97
N LYS A 191 -0.27 -14.02 10.75
CA LYS A 191 0.40 -15.16 10.11
C LYS A 191 1.64 -15.59 10.90
N LYS A 192 2.50 -14.65 11.28
CA LYS A 192 3.66 -14.91 12.16
C LYS A 192 3.23 -15.54 13.49
N ALA A 193 2.12 -15.09 14.07
CA ALA A 193 1.57 -15.68 15.30
C ALA A 193 1.16 -17.15 15.11
N GLY A 194 0.60 -17.51 13.95
CA GLY A 194 0.33 -18.90 13.58
C GLY A 194 1.60 -19.76 13.53
N GLU A 195 2.64 -19.24 12.89
CA GLU A 195 3.96 -19.91 12.79
C GLU A 195 4.58 -20.14 14.19
N GLU A 196 4.60 -19.10 15.02
CA GLU A 196 5.12 -19.17 16.39
C GLU A 196 4.30 -20.12 17.26
N TYR A 197 2.97 -20.10 17.14
CA TYR A 197 2.11 -20.97 17.94
C TYR A 197 2.30 -22.44 17.59
N HIS A 198 2.51 -22.78 16.31
CA HIS A 198 2.86 -24.14 15.92
C HIS A 198 4.15 -24.61 16.60
N LEU A 199 5.20 -23.77 16.58
CA LEU A 199 6.53 -24.13 17.06
C LEU A 199 6.65 -24.13 18.59
N LEU A 200 6.01 -23.17 19.25
CA LEU A 200 6.23 -22.86 20.67
C LEU A 200 4.98 -23.06 21.53
N GLY A 201 3.80 -23.19 20.93
CA GLY A 201 2.52 -23.21 21.64
C GLY A 201 2.10 -21.87 22.26
N ARG A 202 2.81 -20.78 21.93
CA ARG A 202 2.60 -19.42 22.43
C ARG A 202 3.17 -18.39 21.45
N PHE A 203 2.72 -17.15 21.54
CA PHE A 203 3.28 -16.04 20.77
C PHE A 203 4.54 -15.47 21.45
N SER A 204 5.46 -14.93 20.65
CA SER A 204 6.55 -14.10 21.16
C SER A 204 6.01 -12.78 21.70
N GLN A 205 6.76 -12.13 22.60
CA GLN A 205 6.37 -10.83 23.14
C GLN A 205 6.24 -9.77 22.03
N GLU A 206 7.13 -9.82 21.02
CA GLU A 206 7.09 -8.92 19.87
C GLU A 206 5.78 -9.09 19.08
N THR A 207 5.42 -10.32 18.75
CA THR A 207 4.18 -10.63 18.02
C THR A 207 2.95 -10.27 18.85
N GLN A 208 2.93 -10.58 20.14
CA GLN A 208 1.83 -10.19 21.04
C GLN A 208 1.64 -8.68 21.10
N ASN A 209 2.73 -7.90 21.18
CA ASN A 209 2.67 -6.44 21.18
C ASN A 209 2.06 -5.94 19.86
N LYS A 210 2.52 -6.47 18.72
CA LYS A 210 2.00 -6.09 17.40
C LYS A 210 0.52 -6.43 17.20
N LEU A 211 0.07 -7.59 17.69
CA LEU A 211 -1.34 -7.98 17.66
C LEU A 211 -2.23 -7.13 18.58
N SER A 212 -1.65 -6.46 19.57
CA SER A 212 -2.36 -5.62 20.54
C SER A 212 -2.38 -4.13 20.13
N GLU A 213 -1.64 -3.75 19.09
CA GLU A 213 -1.69 -2.41 18.49
C GLU A 213 -3.01 -2.22 17.73
N LEU A 214 -3.60 -1.02 17.85
CA LEU A 214 -4.76 -0.64 17.05
C LEU A 214 -4.35 -0.44 15.58
N LEU A 215 -5.30 -0.62 14.66
CA LEU A 215 -5.06 -0.38 13.24
C LEU A 215 -4.84 1.12 13.02
N PHE A 216 -5.61 1.95 13.71
CA PHE A 216 -5.50 3.40 13.73
C PHE A 216 -5.55 3.97 15.16
N PRO A 217 -5.12 5.21 15.39
CA PRO A 217 -5.41 5.90 16.64
C PRO A 217 -6.93 5.96 16.91
N PRO A 218 -7.38 5.83 18.16
CA PRO A 218 -8.81 5.82 18.49
C PRO A 218 -9.58 7.01 17.94
N GLU A 219 -8.98 8.21 17.97
CA GLU A 219 -9.60 9.45 17.51
C GLU A 219 -9.88 9.41 16.00
N VAL A 220 -8.93 8.87 15.24
CA VAL A 220 -9.05 8.67 13.78
C VAL A 220 -10.14 7.65 13.48
N PHE A 221 -10.14 6.51 14.17
CA PHE A 221 -11.17 5.48 13.99
C PHE A 221 -12.57 6.02 14.31
N ILE A 222 -12.74 6.75 15.41
CA ILE A 222 -14.03 7.32 15.84
C ILE A 222 -14.55 8.30 14.78
N GLU A 223 -13.69 9.17 14.25
CA GLU A 223 -14.09 10.13 13.23
C GLU A 223 -14.53 9.42 11.94
N MET A 224 -13.74 8.43 11.48
CA MET A 224 -14.09 7.62 10.31
C MET A 224 -15.42 6.89 10.50
N ALA A 225 -15.64 6.27 11.66
CA ALA A 225 -16.86 5.53 11.96
C ALA A 225 -18.08 6.45 12.00
N ASN A 226 -17.96 7.62 12.63
CA ASN A 226 -19.05 8.59 12.70
C ASN A 226 -19.41 9.16 11.32
N ALA A 227 -18.40 9.45 10.48
CA ALA A 227 -18.62 9.88 9.10
C ALA A 227 -19.31 8.80 8.26
N ASP A 228 -18.94 7.52 8.41
CA ASP A 228 -19.57 6.39 7.70
C ASP A 228 -21.05 6.25 8.07
N TRP A 229 -21.39 6.34 9.37
CA TRP A 229 -22.78 6.33 9.82
C TRP A 229 -23.59 7.54 9.35
N GLU A 230 -22.95 8.71 9.25
CA GLU A 230 -23.58 9.91 8.69
C GLU A 230 -23.94 9.71 7.22
N ILE A 231 -23.02 9.14 6.42
CA ILE A 231 -23.25 8.77 5.02
C ILE A 231 -24.38 7.73 4.91
N GLU A 232 -24.37 6.68 5.72
CA GLU A 232 -25.40 5.63 5.68
C GLU A 232 -26.79 6.19 6.04
N ARG A 233 -26.86 7.11 7.01
CA ARG A 233 -28.11 7.79 7.39
C ARG A 233 -28.66 8.64 6.25
N ILE A 234 -27.79 9.41 5.59
CA ILE A 234 -28.16 10.21 4.41
C ILE A 234 -28.69 9.30 3.30
N ASN A 235 -27.96 8.23 2.97
CA ASN A 235 -28.36 7.27 1.93
C ASN A 235 -29.69 6.55 2.24
N LYS A 236 -30.01 6.29 3.51
CA LYS A 236 -31.30 5.68 3.91
C LYS A 236 -32.45 6.67 3.93
N ALA A 237 -32.21 7.94 4.23
CA ALA A 237 -33.23 8.99 4.22
C ALA A 237 -33.71 9.33 2.80
N SER A 238 -32.88 9.06 1.79
CA SER A 238 -33.10 9.42 0.39
C SER A 238 -33.86 8.37 -0.47
N ALA A 239 -34.43 7.31 0.13
CA ALA A 239 -35.33 6.38 -0.58
C ALA A 239 -36.73 6.32 0.08
N PRO A 240 -37.88 6.49 -0.64
CA PRO A 240 -38.10 6.44 -2.09
C PRO A 240 -39.01 7.55 -2.67
N GLU A 241 -38.74 8.86 -2.48
CA GLU A 241 -39.55 9.91 -3.15
C GLU A 241 -38.78 11.05 -3.85
N SER A 242 -37.44 11.02 -3.93
CA SER A 242 -36.73 11.97 -4.81
C SER A 242 -35.46 11.37 -5.41
N HIS A 243 -35.31 11.48 -6.73
CA HIS A 243 -34.14 11.03 -7.51
C HIS A 243 -32.93 11.96 -7.39
N ALA A 244 -32.85 12.83 -6.38
CA ALA A 244 -31.64 13.59 -6.10
C ALA A 244 -30.76 12.73 -5.17
N ALA A 245 -29.60 12.29 -5.66
CA ALA A 245 -28.57 11.72 -4.78
C ALA A 245 -28.23 12.78 -3.74
N GLU A 246 -28.55 12.54 -2.46
CA GLU A 246 -28.23 13.49 -1.40
C GLU A 246 -26.71 13.61 -1.24
N ASP A 247 -26.27 14.85 -1.01
CA ASP A 247 -24.85 15.20 -1.00
C ASP A 247 -24.11 14.61 0.21
N THR A 248 -23.23 13.65 -0.06
CA THR A 248 -22.35 12.99 0.91
C THR A 248 -20.89 13.47 0.82
N SER A 249 -20.63 14.54 0.07
CA SER A 249 -19.27 15.02 -0.20
C SER A 249 -18.56 15.54 1.05
N TYR A 250 -19.26 16.25 1.94
CA TYR A 250 -18.68 16.74 3.19
C TYR A 250 -18.24 15.61 4.15
N PRO A 251 -19.11 14.66 4.56
CA PRO A 251 -18.69 13.58 5.44
C PRO A 251 -17.61 12.68 4.80
N PHE A 252 -17.64 12.49 3.47
CA PHE A 252 -16.56 11.82 2.74
C PHE A 252 -15.22 12.54 2.90
N LEU A 253 -15.19 13.87 2.75
CA LEU A 253 -13.95 14.64 2.92
C LEU A 253 -13.46 14.64 4.37
N ARG A 254 -14.35 14.58 5.37
CA ARG A 254 -13.93 14.41 6.78
C ARG A 254 -13.26 13.05 7.00
N GLN A 255 -13.82 11.98 6.43
CA GLN A 255 -13.21 10.65 6.47
C GLN A 255 -11.82 10.66 5.82
N MET A 256 -11.68 11.31 4.66
CA MET A 256 -10.39 11.48 3.99
C MET A 256 -9.40 12.28 4.86
N ALA A 257 -9.82 13.38 5.47
CA ALA A 257 -8.97 14.18 6.35
C ALA A 257 -8.50 13.41 7.60
N ALA A 258 -9.33 12.51 8.15
CA ALA A 258 -8.97 11.66 9.28
C ALA A 258 -7.83 10.67 8.92
N LEU A 259 -7.74 10.26 7.65
CA LEU A 259 -6.70 9.36 7.14
C LEU A 259 -5.37 10.07 6.82
N TYR A 260 -5.29 11.38 7.04
CA TYR A 260 -4.08 12.15 6.77
C TYR A 260 -2.88 11.61 7.57
N ASN A 261 -1.75 11.46 6.87
CA ASN A 261 -0.48 11.03 7.44
C ASN A 261 0.45 12.23 7.70
N PRO A 262 0.64 12.64 8.98
CA PRO A 262 1.48 13.79 9.33
C PRO A 262 2.97 13.58 9.03
N ASP A 263 3.45 12.33 8.91
CA ASP A 263 4.86 12.04 8.61
C ASP A 263 5.30 12.52 7.22
N MET A 264 4.33 12.74 6.32
CA MET A 264 4.58 13.26 4.99
C MET A 264 4.63 14.80 4.94
N TYR A 265 4.42 15.47 6.07
CA TYR A 265 4.43 16.92 6.14
C TYR A 265 5.79 17.50 5.78
N THR A 266 5.81 18.36 4.77
CA THR A 266 6.99 19.18 4.41
C THR A 266 6.74 20.68 4.56
N LYS A 267 5.51 21.11 4.32
CA LYS A 267 5.02 22.50 4.33
C LYS A 267 3.50 22.43 4.45
N ASP A 268 2.86 23.52 4.87
CA ASP A 268 1.41 23.62 4.82
C ASP A 268 0.93 23.54 3.37
N ILE A 269 -0.08 22.70 3.14
CA ILE A 269 -0.73 22.53 1.84
C ILE A 269 -2.22 22.80 2.01
N VAL A 270 -2.73 23.75 1.22
CA VAL A 270 -4.17 24.01 1.11
C VAL A 270 -4.67 23.33 -0.15
N LEU A 271 -5.32 22.18 0.01
CA LEU A 271 -5.94 21.43 -1.08
C LEU A 271 -7.41 21.84 -1.21
N GLU A 272 -7.76 22.46 -2.32
CA GLU A 272 -9.13 22.86 -2.62
C GLU A 272 -9.80 21.84 -3.52
N MET A 273 -10.96 21.34 -3.10
CA MET A 273 -11.79 20.39 -3.82
C MET A 273 -13.06 21.09 -4.28
N TYR A 274 -13.23 21.28 -5.59
CA TYR A 274 -14.45 21.77 -6.19
C TYR A 274 -15.19 20.63 -6.89
N PHE A 275 -16.36 20.28 -6.37
CA PHE A 275 -17.23 19.25 -6.93
C PHE A 275 -18.17 19.85 -7.97
N THR A 276 -17.88 19.61 -9.26
CA THR A 276 -18.53 20.29 -10.39
C THR A 276 -20.00 19.91 -10.58
N ASP A 277 -20.38 18.70 -10.17
CA ASP A 277 -21.73 18.16 -10.23
C ASP A 277 -22.61 18.60 -9.04
N LEU A 278 -21.98 18.97 -7.92
CA LEU A 278 -22.65 19.43 -6.70
C LEU A 278 -22.62 20.96 -6.55
N ASP A 279 -21.80 21.65 -7.33
CA ASP A 279 -21.48 23.08 -7.20
C ASP A 279 -21.02 23.46 -5.79
N LYS A 280 -20.10 22.67 -5.22
CA LYS A 280 -19.58 22.86 -3.85
C LYS A 280 -18.07 22.88 -3.81
N THR A 281 -17.53 23.76 -2.97
CA THR A 281 -16.09 23.89 -2.74
C THR A 281 -15.77 23.56 -1.29
N TYR A 282 -14.68 22.83 -1.08
CA TYR A 282 -14.14 22.49 0.24
C TYR A 282 -12.63 22.72 0.24
N GLN A 283 -12.06 23.04 1.40
CA GLN A 283 -10.60 23.13 1.56
C GLN A 283 -10.11 22.16 2.63
N LEU A 284 -9.17 21.29 2.25
CA LEU A 284 -8.42 20.44 3.16
C LEU A 284 -7.11 21.15 3.51
N LEU A 285 -6.92 21.42 4.79
CA LEU A 285 -5.71 22.05 5.33
C LEU A 285 -4.79 20.97 5.88
N LEU A 286 -3.79 20.57 5.09
CA LEU A 286 -2.82 19.55 5.48
C LEU A 286 -1.70 20.25 6.26
N GLY A 287 -1.78 20.18 7.59
CA GLY A 287 -0.83 20.79 8.52
C GLY A 287 0.17 19.81 9.12
N LYS A 288 1.00 20.30 10.03
CA LYS A 288 2.05 19.49 10.67
C LYS A 288 1.53 18.30 11.49
N GLU A 289 0.36 18.45 12.11
CA GLU A 289 -0.17 17.46 13.06
C GLU A 289 -1.49 16.84 12.59
N ASN A 290 -2.29 17.55 11.81
CA ASN A 290 -3.61 17.10 11.38
C ASN A 290 -4.00 17.67 10.01
N CYS A 291 -5.08 17.11 9.45
CA CYS A 291 -5.78 17.65 8.31
C CYS A 291 -7.20 18.06 8.72
N THR A 292 -7.62 19.26 8.33
CA THR A 292 -8.98 19.77 8.65
C THR A 292 -9.73 20.16 7.39
N VAL A 293 -11.06 19.97 7.38
CA VAL A 293 -11.92 20.32 6.25
C VAL A 293 -12.67 21.60 6.56
N LYS A 294 -12.48 22.62 5.72
CA LYS A 294 -13.23 23.87 5.73
C LYS A 294 -14.33 23.88 4.67
N THR A 295 -15.48 24.42 5.04
CA THR A 295 -16.62 24.68 4.16
C THR A 295 -16.80 26.16 3.84
N GLU A 296 -16.20 27.04 4.65
CA GLU A 296 -16.29 28.50 4.59
C GLU A 296 -14.92 29.12 4.96
N ASP A 297 -14.76 30.43 4.80
CA ASP A 297 -13.53 31.18 5.10
C ASP A 297 -12.26 30.59 4.43
N PHE A 298 -12.35 30.47 3.11
CA PHE A 298 -11.32 29.92 2.25
C PHE A 298 -10.06 30.79 2.22
N THR A 299 -8.92 30.12 2.28
CA THR A 299 -7.58 30.71 2.13
C THR A 299 -7.04 30.45 0.73
N PRO A 300 -6.04 31.21 0.24
CA PRO A 300 -5.43 30.93 -1.05
C PRO A 300 -4.97 29.47 -1.18
N CYS A 301 -5.47 28.76 -2.19
CA CYS A 301 -5.19 27.33 -2.37
C CYS A 301 -3.78 27.09 -2.93
N THR A 302 -3.13 26.02 -2.48
CA THR A 302 -1.86 25.53 -3.07
C THR A 302 -2.12 24.67 -4.30
N THR A 303 -3.14 23.83 -4.21
CA THR A 303 -3.58 22.93 -5.28
C THR A 303 -5.10 22.94 -5.30
N ARG A 304 -5.71 23.10 -6.48
CA ARG A 304 -7.16 23.03 -6.67
C ARG A 304 -7.50 21.87 -7.59
N ILE A 305 -8.45 21.05 -7.19
CA ILE A 305 -8.97 19.92 -7.96
C ILE A 305 -10.42 20.21 -8.30
N GLU A 306 -10.74 20.14 -9.58
CA GLU A 306 -12.12 20.26 -10.08
C GLU A 306 -12.55 18.91 -10.64
N THR A 307 -13.55 18.29 -10.02
CA THR A 307 -13.97 16.92 -10.35
C THR A 307 -15.45 16.74 -10.08
N PRO A 308 -16.20 15.91 -10.83
CA PRO A 308 -17.45 15.38 -10.32
C PRO A 308 -17.19 14.56 -9.05
N PHE A 309 -18.06 14.63 -8.05
CA PHE A 309 -17.94 13.89 -6.81
C PHE A 309 -17.92 12.38 -7.05
N GLN A 310 -18.79 11.88 -7.94
CA GLN A 310 -18.85 10.46 -8.29
C GLN A 310 -17.52 9.95 -8.88
N ILE A 311 -16.86 10.74 -9.72
CA ILE A 311 -15.55 10.37 -10.29
C ILE A 311 -14.49 10.29 -9.19
N TRP A 312 -14.49 11.25 -8.26
CA TRP A 312 -13.55 11.25 -7.14
C TRP A 312 -13.76 10.07 -6.19
N LEU A 313 -15.03 9.72 -5.93
CA LEU A 313 -15.38 8.53 -5.16
C LEU A 313 -14.86 7.25 -5.83
N GLU A 314 -15.10 7.08 -7.13
CA GLU A 314 -14.61 5.91 -7.89
C GLU A 314 -13.07 5.81 -7.94
N ILE A 315 -12.38 6.96 -7.98
CA ILE A 315 -10.92 7.02 -7.86
C ILE A 315 -10.49 6.55 -6.46
N SER A 316 -11.13 7.05 -5.40
CA SER A 316 -10.80 6.67 -4.01
C SER A 316 -11.06 5.20 -3.70
N GLU A 317 -12.04 4.59 -4.38
CA GLU A 317 -12.36 3.17 -4.28
C GLU A 317 -11.44 2.28 -5.16
N GLY A 318 -10.57 2.89 -5.97
CA GLY A 318 -9.67 2.18 -6.90
C GLY A 318 -10.38 1.59 -8.12
N LYS A 319 -11.62 2.00 -8.42
CA LYS A 319 -12.36 1.58 -9.62
C LYS A 319 -11.83 2.26 -10.88
N ILE A 320 -11.32 3.49 -10.73
CA ILE A 320 -10.73 4.29 -11.79
C ILE A 320 -9.31 4.69 -11.38
N ASP A 321 -8.34 4.47 -12.27
CA ASP A 321 -7.00 5.00 -12.08
C ASP A 321 -7.00 6.53 -12.16
N GLY A 322 -6.58 7.20 -11.09
CA GLY A 322 -6.59 8.65 -11.00
C GLY A 322 -5.74 9.33 -12.08
N SER A 323 -4.61 8.74 -12.48
CA SER A 323 -3.74 9.33 -13.49
C SER A 323 -4.33 9.18 -14.91
N GLU A 324 -4.98 8.06 -15.19
CA GLU A 324 -5.71 7.82 -16.45
C GLU A 324 -6.94 8.73 -16.56
N ALA A 325 -7.70 8.90 -15.48
CA ALA A 325 -8.85 9.80 -15.44
C ALA A 325 -8.46 11.25 -15.72
N MET A 326 -7.33 11.71 -15.19
CA MET A 326 -6.77 13.04 -15.49
C MET A 326 -6.41 13.16 -16.97
N MET A 327 -5.76 12.13 -17.55
CA MET A 327 -5.40 12.10 -18.97
C MET A 327 -6.62 12.13 -19.89
N LYS A 328 -7.73 11.51 -19.46
CA LYS A 328 -9.04 11.56 -20.13
C LYS A 328 -9.84 12.84 -19.83
N GLN A 329 -9.26 13.77 -19.06
CA GLN A 329 -9.89 15.03 -18.65
C GLN A 329 -11.21 14.84 -17.87
N MET A 330 -11.31 13.75 -17.11
CA MET A 330 -12.46 13.48 -16.25
C MET A 330 -12.47 14.36 -14.99
N TYR A 331 -11.31 14.88 -14.61
CA TYR A 331 -11.13 15.93 -13.61
C TYR A 331 -9.92 16.79 -13.98
N LYS A 332 -9.79 17.95 -13.34
CA LYS A 332 -8.72 18.91 -13.57
C LYS A 332 -7.96 19.21 -12.29
N VAL A 333 -6.67 19.51 -12.43
CA VAL A 333 -5.81 19.91 -11.31
C VAL A 333 -5.07 21.20 -11.66
N PHE A 334 -5.11 22.16 -10.76
CA PHE A 334 -4.45 23.46 -10.84
C PHE A 334 -3.50 23.65 -9.64
N GLY A 335 -2.46 24.46 -9.81
CA GLY A 335 -1.47 24.73 -8.76
C GLY A 335 -0.33 23.69 -8.69
N ASP A 336 0.08 23.30 -7.48
CA ASP A 336 1.20 22.37 -7.26
C ASP A 336 0.79 20.92 -7.58
N LEU A 337 1.19 20.43 -8.76
CA LEU A 337 0.93 19.05 -9.18
C LEU A 337 1.61 18.00 -8.31
N ASN A 338 2.69 18.36 -7.58
CA ASN A 338 3.37 17.40 -6.70
C ASN A 338 2.46 16.94 -5.58
N THR A 339 1.55 17.79 -5.11
CA THR A 339 0.53 17.43 -4.11
C THR A 339 -0.33 16.29 -4.63
N MET A 340 -0.82 16.39 -5.86
CA MET A 340 -1.65 15.35 -6.48
C MET A 340 -0.89 14.05 -6.69
N MET A 341 0.37 14.13 -7.14
CA MET A 341 1.20 12.93 -7.34
C MET A 341 1.54 12.20 -6.05
N LYS A 342 1.45 12.87 -4.90
CA LYS A 342 1.67 12.32 -3.56
C LYS A 342 0.37 12.12 -2.78
N MET A 343 -0.79 12.21 -3.43
CA MET A 343 -2.10 12.09 -2.77
C MET A 343 -2.20 10.80 -1.95
N ASP A 344 -1.78 9.68 -2.53
CA ASP A 344 -1.75 8.40 -1.83
C ASP A 344 -0.81 8.42 -0.64
N ASP A 345 0.34 9.06 -0.71
CA ASP A 345 1.26 9.12 0.43
C ASP A 345 0.67 9.98 1.59
N PHE A 346 -0.10 11.03 1.28
CA PHE A 346 -0.75 11.89 2.27
C PHE A 346 -1.96 11.25 2.94
N PHE A 347 -2.72 10.41 2.23
CA PHE A 347 -4.00 9.87 2.71
C PHE A 347 -4.03 8.34 2.80
N SER A 348 -2.91 7.67 2.55
CA SER A 348 -2.73 6.26 2.92
C SER A 348 -2.16 6.16 4.33
N PRO A 349 -2.57 5.15 5.11
CA PRO A 349 -1.93 4.88 6.40
C PRO A 349 -0.41 4.80 6.24
N GLY A 350 0.35 5.36 7.17
CA GLY A 350 1.81 5.39 7.12
C GLY A 350 2.44 3.98 7.11
N LYS A 351 3.70 3.91 6.69
CA LYS A 351 4.62 2.89 7.20
C LYS A 351 5.06 3.37 8.59
N PRO A 352 5.13 2.52 9.63
CA PRO A 352 6.09 2.79 10.68
C PRO A 352 7.48 2.79 10.04
N ALA A 353 8.26 3.84 10.29
CA ALA A 353 9.61 4.02 9.80
C ALA A 353 10.55 2.92 10.35
N ASN A 354 10.51 1.72 9.79
CA ASN A 354 11.43 0.63 10.11
C ASN A 354 11.80 -0.14 8.84
N ALA A 355 12.70 0.47 8.08
CA ALA A 355 13.84 -0.19 7.48
C ALA A 355 14.69 0.95 6.89
N THR A 356 15.88 1.17 7.43
CA THR A 356 16.95 1.86 6.71
C THR A 356 17.65 0.82 5.84
N PRO A 357 17.24 0.56 4.58
CA PRO A 357 18.17 -0.06 3.67
C PRO A 357 19.31 0.94 3.44
N VAL A 358 20.51 0.45 3.20
CA VAL A 358 21.63 1.31 2.79
C VAL A 358 21.24 2.01 1.48
N ILE A 359 20.81 3.28 1.57
CA ILE A 359 20.32 4.06 0.43
C ILE A 359 21.52 4.45 -0.44
N ARG A 360 21.76 3.71 -1.52
CA ARG A 360 22.58 4.24 -2.62
C ARG A 360 21.84 5.44 -3.21
N LYS A 361 22.56 6.55 -3.43
CA LYS A 361 21.95 7.76 -4.00
C LYS A 361 21.40 7.45 -5.39
N GLN A 362 20.27 8.06 -5.75
CA GLN A 362 19.76 7.94 -7.12
C GLN A 362 20.70 8.67 -8.09
N SER A 363 20.83 8.12 -9.30
CA SER A 363 21.72 8.66 -10.33
C SER A 363 21.17 9.96 -10.92
N ASN A 364 22.00 10.68 -11.67
CA ASN A 364 21.65 11.93 -12.32
C ASN A 364 22.12 11.96 -13.79
N MET A 365 21.52 12.85 -14.58
CA MET A 365 21.83 12.96 -16.01
C MET A 365 23.30 13.31 -16.27
N LEU A 366 23.92 14.07 -15.35
CA LEU A 366 25.32 14.45 -15.49
C LEU A 366 26.26 13.23 -15.47
N LEU A 367 25.96 12.21 -14.66
CA LEU A 367 26.74 10.96 -14.62
C LEU A 367 26.71 10.20 -15.95
N LEU A 368 25.58 10.25 -16.68
CA LEU A 368 25.50 9.67 -18.02
C LEU A 368 26.36 10.44 -19.03
N LEU A 369 26.34 11.78 -18.94
CA LEU A 369 26.96 12.67 -19.94
C LEU A 369 28.46 12.91 -19.71
N LEU A 370 28.93 12.85 -18.46
CA LEU A 370 30.30 13.22 -18.08
C LEU A 370 31.40 12.48 -18.85
N PRO A 371 31.31 11.16 -19.11
CA PRO A 371 32.30 10.46 -19.93
C PRO A 371 32.38 10.97 -21.36
N PHE A 372 31.23 11.30 -21.95
CA PHE A 372 31.17 11.85 -23.29
C PHE A 372 31.74 13.28 -23.33
N ILE A 373 31.41 14.11 -22.33
CA ILE A 373 31.97 15.46 -22.20
C ILE A 373 33.49 15.41 -22.05
N ALA A 374 34.03 14.54 -21.21
CA ALA A 374 35.47 14.39 -21.02
C ALA A 374 36.19 13.99 -22.31
N MET A 375 35.59 13.09 -23.07
CA MET A 375 36.13 12.66 -24.37
C MET A 375 36.06 13.80 -25.40
N TRP A 376 34.89 14.42 -25.59
CA TRP A 376 34.66 15.46 -26.60
C TRP A 376 35.37 16.79 -26.33
N THR A 377 35.64 17.12 -25.07
CA THR A 377 36.38 18.35 -24.75
C THR A 377 37.86 18.25 -25.10
N LEU A 378 38.44 17.04 -25.05
CA LEU A 378 39.89 16.83 -25.26
C LEU A 378 40.23 16.32 -26.66
N MET A 379 39.29 15.64 -27.33
CA MET A 379 39.50 15.06 -28.66
C MET A 379 39.85 16.09 -29.77
N PRO A 380 39.27 17.31 -29.82
CA PRO A 380 39.62 18.33 -30.81
C PRO A 380 41.07 18.83 -30.70
N PHE A 381 41.68 18.73 -29.51
CA PHE A 381 43.06 19.17 -29.28
C PHE A 381 44.07 18.05 -29.57
N ASN A 382 43.72 16.82 -29.19
CA ASN A 382 44.57 15.65 -29.42
C ASN A 382 43.73 14.37 -29.30
N TYR A 383 43.65 13.60 -30.39
CA TYR A 383 42.86 12.37 -30.46
C TYR A 383 43.26 11.32 -29.40
N ILE A 384 44.55 11.17 -29.11
CA ILE A 384 45.05 10.23 -28.10
C ILE A 384 44.65 10.69 -26.70
N LEU A 385 44.75 11.99 -26.40
CA LEU A 385 44.31 12.54 -25.11
C LEU A 385 42.79 12.42 -24.95
N GLY A 386 42.01 12.68 -25.99
CA GLY A 386 40.55 12.49 -26.00
C GLY A 386 40.16 11.03 -25.77
N GLY A 387 40.79 10.10 -26.48
CA GLY A 387 40.56 8.66 -26.32
C GLY A 387 40.94 8.16 -24.92
N ALA A 388 42.07 8.60 -24.38
CA ALA A 388 42.51 8.26 -23.02
C ALA A 388 41.55 8.82 -21.95
N ALA A 389 41.09 10.06 -22.12
CA ALA A 389 40.11 10.67 -21.22
C ALA A 389 38.77 9.93 -21.23
N GLY A 390 38.29 9.47 -22.40
CA GLY A 390 37.09 8.65 -22.51
C GLY A 390 37.20 7.33 -21.76
N ILE A 391 38.31 6.60 -21.91
CA ILE A 391 38.58 5.34 -21.20
C ILE A 391 38.63 5.56 -19.67
N LEU A 392 39.36 6.58 -19.22
CA LEU A 392 39.47 6.90 -17.80
C LEU A 392 38.12 7.29 -17.20
N ALA A 393 37.33 8.11 -17.91
CA ALA A 393 36.01 8.54 -17.44
C ALA A 393 34.99 7.39 -17.42
N GLY A 394 35.01 6.49 -18.41
CA GLY A 394 34.18 5.27 -18.41
C GLY A 394 34.50 4.33 -17.25
N GLY A 395 35.79 4.15 -16.95
CA GLY A 395 36.24 3.42 -15.76
C GLY A 395 35.82 4.10 -14.45
N PHE A 396 35.92 5.43 -14.38
CA PHE A 396 35.54 6.20 -13.20
C PHE A 396 34.04 6.14 -12.90
N ILE A 397 33.16 6.16 -13.91
CA ILE A 397 31.72 5.94 -13.71
C ILE A 397 31.42 4.58 -13.08
N SER A 398 32.17 3.54 -13.46
CA SER A 398 32.02 2.21 -12.88
C SER A 398 32.36 2.18 -11.38
N ILE A 399 33.27 3.05 -10.93
CA ILE A 399 33.57 3.24 -9.50
C ILE A 399 32.43 4.02 -8.82
N LEU A 400 31.86 5.04 -9.48
CA LEU A 400 30.75 5.82 -8.94
C LEU A 400 29.47 4.99 -8.71
N HIS A 401 29.30 3.85 -9.41
CA HIS A 401 28.24 2.86 -9.17
C HIS A 401 28.29 2.17 -7.79
N LEU A 402 29.38 2.37 -7.03
CA LEU A 402 29.45 1.96 -5.63
C LEU A 402 28.60 2.87 -4.71
N TRP A 403 28.44 4.14 -5.08
CA TRP A 403 27.70 5.14 -4.30
C TRP A 403 26.33 5.49 -4.89
N PHE A 404 26.17 5.34 -6.21
CA PHE A 404 24.93 5.60 -6.93
C PHE A 404 24.27 4.32 -7.42
N LYS A 405 22.93 4.29 -7.52
CA LYS A 405 22.19 3.19 -8.16
C LYS A 405 22.41 3.27 -9.68
N PRO A 406 23.12 2.32 -10.32
CA PRO A 406 23.45 2.40 -11.74
C PRO A 406 22.21 2.23 -12.61
N THR A 407 22.10 3.06 -13.64
CA THR A 407 21.06 2.92 -14.68
C THR A 407 21.56 2.03 -15.83
N PRO A 408 20.67 1.37 -16.60
CA PRO A 408 21.06 0.63 -17.80
C PRO A 408 21.84 1.50 -18.80
N TYR A 409 21.45 2.77 -18.95
CA TYR A 409 22.05 3.69 -19.90
C TYR A 409 23.44 4.17 -19.51
N GLU A 410 23.75 4.31 -18.21
CA GLU A 410 25.13 4.58 -17.78
C GLU A 410 26.08 3.44 -18.09
N ARG A 411 25.63 2.18 -17.95
CA ARG A 411 26.47 1.02 -18.28
C ARG A 411 26.74 0.97 -19.78
N ILE A 412 25.71 1.17 -20.59
CA ILE A 412 25.83 1.21 -22.05
C ILE A 412 26.69 2.40 -22.48
N GLY A 413 26.49 3.58 -21.88
CA GLY A 413 27.24 4.80 -22.16
C GLY A 413 28.72 4.67 -21.81
N ALA A 414 29.04 4.21 -20.60
CA ALA A 414 30.42 3.99 -20.14
C ALA A 414 31.15 2.98 -21.03
N PHE A 415 30.49 1.87 -21.41
CA PHE A 415 31.04 0.91 -22.35
C PHE A 415 31.30 1.54 -23.72
N SER A 416 30.32 2.29 -24.25
CA SER A 416 30.41 2.92 -25.58
C SER A 416 31.54 3.94 -25.66
N VAL A 417 31.71 4.77 -24.63
CA VAL A 417 32.80 5.77 -24.57
C VAL A 417 34.16 5.10 -24.43
N THR A 418 34.26 4.05 -23.61
CA THR A 418 35.51 3.29 -23.46
C THR A 418 35.91 2.62 -24.77
N LEU A 419 34.96 2.00 -25.47
CA LEU A 419 35.18 1.37 -26.77
C LEU A 419 35.56 2.41 -27.84
N ALA A 420 34.87 3.55 -27.88
CA ALA A 420 35.21 4.64 -28.79
C ALA A 420 36.62 5.18 -28.52
N GLY A 421 36.99 5.38 -27.25
CA GLY A 421 38.34 5.81 -26.87
C GLY A 421 39.43 4.81 -27.30
N LEU A 422 39.18 3.51 -27.16
CA LEU A 422 40.09 2.46 -27.63
C LEU A 422 40.24 2.48 -29.16
N ILE A 423 39.14 2.61 -29.90
CA ILE A 423 39.16 2.69 -31.37
C ILE A 423 40.00 3.89 -31.82
N VAL A 424 39.80 5.06 -31.21
CA VAL A 424 40.55 6.28 -31.56
C VAL A 424 42.05 6.10 -31.29
N ILE A 425 42.43 5.50 -30.16
CA ILE A 425 43.85 5.25 -29.84
C ILE A 425 44.49 4.25 -30.83
N VAL A 426 43.78 3.17 -31.18
CA VAL A 426 44.31 2.13 -32.08
C VAL A 426 44.41 2.61 -33.52
N THR A 427 43.45 3.42 -33.98
CA THR A 427 43.40 3.91 -35.37
C THR A 427 44.19 5.19 -35.60
N GLY A 428 44.70 5.84 -34.55
CA GLY A 428 45.43 7.10 -34.62
C GLY A 428 44.53 8.34 -34.76
N GLY A 429 43.21 8.18 -34.71
CA GLY A 429 42.24 9.25 -34.89
C GLY A 429 41.97 9.57 -36.36
N ALA A 430 40.71 9.81 -36.71
CA ALA A 430 40.32 10.38 -38.00
C ALA A 430 39.13 11.33 -37.80
N ASP A 431 39.04 12.40 -38.60
CA ASP A 431 38.06 13.47 -38.36
C ASP A 431 36.60 12.99 -38.36
N TRP A 432 36.26 11.97 -39.16
CA TRP A 432 34.91 11.38 -39.18
C TRP A 432 34.56 10.61 -37.89
N GLN A 433 35.56 10.23 -37.09
CA GLN A 433 35.36 9.53 -35.81
C GLN A 433 34.76 10.45 -34.75
N LEU A 434 34.87 11.77 -34.91
CA LEU A 434 34.25 12.77 -34.04
C LEU A 434 32.72 12.68 -34.05
N SER A 435 32.13 12.26 -35.18
CA SER A 435 30.68 12.21 -35.37
C SER A 435 30.01 10.91 -34.93
N ILE A 436 30.78 9.81 -34.78
CA ILE A 436 30.25 8.52 -34.35
C ILE A 436 29.54 8.60 -32.99
N PRO A 437 30.11 9.25 -31.95
CA PRO A 437 29.45 9.39 -30.66
C PRO A 437 28.13 10.16 -30.71
N PHE A 438 28.00 11.18 -31.58
CA PHE A 438 26.74 11.91 -31.75
C PHE A 438 25.65 11.00 -32.32
N PHE A 439 25.96 10.23 -33.37
CA PHE A 439 25.02 9.25 -33.92
C PHE A 439 24.69 8.13 -32.93
N ALA A 440 25.69 7.62 -32.21
CA ALA A 440 25.50 6.58 -31.21
C ALA A 440 24.58 7.04 -30.07
N SER A 441 24.80 8.24 -29.54
CA SER A 441 23.92 8.86 -28.54
C SER A 441 22.53 9.14 -29.09
N GLY A 442 22.42 9.70 -30.30
CA GLY A 442 21.15 9.97 -30.96
C GLY A 442 20.30 8.72 -31.16
N LEU A 443 20.90 7.62 -31.64
CA LEU A 443 20.25 6.33 -31.82
C LEU A 443 19.88 5.67 -30.49
N LEU A 444 20.75 5.74 -29.47
CA LEU A 444 20.46 5.21 -28.15
C LEU A 444 19.26 5.91 -27.51
N TRP A 445 19.22 7.25 -27.57
CA TRP A 445 18.10 8.03 -27.07
C TRP A 445 16.83 7.74 -27.87
N LEU A 446 16.91 7.62 -29.20
CA LEU A 446 15.77 7.26 -30.03
C LEU A 446 15.22 5.88 -29.67
N ALA A 447 16.08 4.87 -29.58
CA ALA A 447 15.71 3.50 -29.21
C ALA A 447 15.06 3.47 -27.83
N SER A 448 15.60 4.23 -26.87
CA SER A 448 15.03 4.34 -25.53
C SER A 448 13.60 4.90 -25.52
N SER A 449 13.25 5.76 -26.47
CA SER A 449 11.91 6.35 -26.56
C SER A 449 10.80 5.32 -26.82
N PHE A 450 11.14 4.20 -27.48
CA PHE A 450 10.23 3.08 -27.75
C PHE A 450 10.16 2.07 -26.61
N LEU A 451 11.06 2.16 -25.62
CA LEU A 451 11.01 1.32 -24.43
C LEU A 451 9.94 1.82 -23.44
N ARG A 452 9.62 0.95 -22.48
CA ARG A 452 8.67 1.29 -21.39
C ARG A 452 9.13 2.53 -20.63
N ILE A 453 10.42 2.64 -20.35
CA ILE A 453 11.02 3.76 -19.62
C ILE A 453 12.08 4.44 -20.52
N PRO A 454 11.81 5.67 -21.01
CA PRO A 454 12.76 6.40 -21.84
C PRO A 454 13.96 6.91 -21.01
N VAL A 455 15.09 7.18 -21.67
CA VAL A 455 16.34 7.55 -20.98
C VAL A 455 16.19 8.74 -20.02
N THR A 456 15.47 9.79 -20.41
CA THR A 456 15.28 10.97 -19.54
C THR A 456 14.48 10.65 -18.27
N ALA A 457 13.56 9.68 -18.32
CA ALA A 457 12.73 9.28 -17.18
C ALA A 457 13.52 8.61 -16.04
N TYR A 458 14.68 8.00 -16.33
CA TYR A 458 15.56 7.43 -15.30
C TYR A 458 16.24 8.48 -14.43
N TYR A 459 16.31 9.72 -14.90
CA TYR A 459 17.04 10.80 -14.23
C TYR A 459 16.12 11.90 -13.72
N SER A 460 15.03 12.18 -14.42
CA SER A 460 14.02 13.15 -13.96
C SER A 460 13.16 12.60 -12.83
N CYS A 461 13.12 11.29 -12.60
CA CYS A 461 12.30 10.68 -11.54
C CYS A 461 12.70 11.12 -10.12
N ASN A 462 13.93 11.61 -9.93
CA ASN A 462 14.42 12.12 -8.65
C ASN A 462 13.53 13.22 -8.06
N ASP A 463 13.02 14.10 -8.94
CA ASP A 463 12.14 15.20 -8.53
C ASP A 463 10.68 14.75 -8.33
N TYR A 464 10.38 13.48 -8.64
CA TYR A 464 9.04 12.89 -8.69
C TYR A 464 8.89 11.66 -7.77
N GLY A 465 9.67 11.58 -6.69
CA GLY A 465 9.56 10.48 -5.71
C GLY A 465 10.24 9.17 -6.14
N GLY A 466 11.14 9.21 -7.13
CA GLY A 466 11.94 8.07 -7.56
C GLY A 466 11.20 7.14 -8.52
N GLU A 467 11.45 5.83 -8.42
CA GLU A 467 10.96 4.83 -9.39
C GLU A 467 9.42 4.74 -9.45
N LYS A 468 8.71 5.16 -8.39
CA LYS A 468 7.24 5.30 -8.41
C LYS A 468 6.75 6.20 -9.55
N ALA A 469 7.55 7.20 -9.96
CA ALA A 469 7.21 8.09 -11.08
C ALA A 469 7.01 7.33 -12.41
N TRP A 470 7.59 6.14 -12.57
CA TRP A 470 7.47 5.36 -13.80
C TRP A 470 6.09 4.75 -14.02
N GLU A 471 5.27 4.69 -12.97
CA GLU A 471 3.89 4.22 -13.05
C GLU A 471 2.96 5.31 -13.56
N ILE A 472 3.37 6.59 -13.50
CA ILE A 472 2.59 7.74 -13.91
C ILE A 472 2.65 7.91 -15.44
N PRO A 473 1.55 7.69 -16.19
CA PRO A 473 1.57 7.76 -17.66
C PRO A 473 1.94 9.14 -18.19
N LEU A 474 1.50 10.21 -17.52
CA LEU A 474 1.80 11.59 -17.89
C LEU A 474 3.31 11.90 -17.77
N PHE A 475 3.95 11.42 -16.70
CA PHE A 475 5.39 11.56 -16.49
C PHE A 475 6.18 10.84 -17.60
N ILE A 476 5.81 9.60 -17.93
CA ILE A 476 6.44 8.83 -19.00
C ILE A 476 6.26 9.53 -20.36
N ARG A 477 5.06 10.04 -20.65
CA ARG A 477 4.79 10.74 -21.92
C ARG A 477 5.61 12.01 -22.05
N THR A 478 5.71 12.81 -20.99
CA THR A 478 6.53 14.03 -20.94
C THR A 478 8.00 13.73 -21.23
N ASN A 479 8.55 12.72 -20.54
CA ASN A 479 9.94 12.33 -20.70
C ASN A 479 10.22 11.69 -22.07
N ARG A 480 9.26 10.97 -22.65
CA ARG A 480 9.38 10.42 -23.99
C ARG A 480 9.52 11.53 -25.05
N ILE A 481 8.73 12.60 -24.94
CA ILE A 481 8.85 13.76 -25.83
C ILE A 481 10.23 14.39 -25.71
N LEU A 482 10.69 14.64 -24.47
CA LEU A 482 12.02 15.19 -24.21
C LEU A 482 13.14 14.30 -24.76
N THR A 483 13.03 12.98 -24.58
CA THR A 483 13.98 12.00 -25.11
C THR A 483 14.09 12.06 -26.63
N VAL A 484 12.96 12.15 -27.34
CA VAL A 484 12.93 12.26 -28.80
C VAL A 484 13.56 13.59 -29.26
N MET A 485 13.29 14.69 -28.58
CA MET A 485 13.88 16.00 -28.92
C MET A 485 15.41 15.99 -28.78
N TRP A 486 15.93 15.46 -27.69
CA TRP A 486 17.38 15.32 -27.50
C TRP A 486 18.00 14.35 -28.51
N SER A 487 17.31 13.26 -28.85
CA SER A 487 17.74 12.36 -29.92
C SER A 487 17.89 13.08 -31.27
N ILE A 488 16.90 13.89 -31.66
CA ILE A 488 16.96 14.69 -32.89
C ILE A 488 18.15 15.65 -32.85
N ALA A 489 18.39 16.32 -31.72
CA ALA A 489 19.54 17.22 -31.56
C ALA A 489 20.88 16.49 -31.76
N TYR A 490 21.05 15.33 -31.13
CA TYR A 490 22.26 14.49 -31.29
C TYR A 490 22.49 14.04 -32.74
N LEU A 491 21.43 13.59 -33.43
CA LEU A 491 21.54 13.17 -34.83
C LEU A 491 21.87 14.35 -35.76
N LEU A 492 21.27 15.52 -35.53
CA LEU A 492 21.57 16.73 -36.29
C LEU A 492 23.01 17.20 -36.05
N TRP A 493 23.50 17.17 -34.81
CA TRP A 493 24.90 17.49 -34.52
C TRP A 493 25.87 16.58 -35.27
N GLY A 494 25.62 15.27 -35.29
CA GLY A 494 26.44 14.33 -36.07
C GLY A 494 26.49 14.66 -37.56
N VAL A 495 25.38 15.09 -38.17
CA VAL A 495 25.34 15.49 -39.58
C VAL A 495 26.09 16.82 -39.80
N VAL A 496 25.82 17.82 -38.97
CA VAL A 496 26.44 19.15 -39.10
C VAL A 496 27.95 19.09 -38.89
N GLU A 497 28.42 18.21 -37.99
CA GLU A 497 29.85 18.00 -37.76
C GLU A 497 30.56 17.45 -38.99
N LEU A 498 29.99 16.46 -39.68
CA LEU A 498 30.55 15.94 -40.94
C LEU A 498 30.73 17.05 -41.98
N PHE A 499 29.80 18.01 -42.05
CA PHE A 499 29.92 19.20 -42.90
C PHE A 499 30.97 20.18 -42.39
N ALA A 500 31.05 20.40 -41.08
CA ALA A 500 32.00 21.33 -40.44
C ALA A 500 33.45 20.87 -40.63
N VAL A 501 33.71 19.56 -40.52
CA VAL A 501 34.99 18.92 -40.83
C VAL A 501 35.39 19.20 -42.27
N ASN A 502 34.50 18.94 -43.23
CA ASN A 502 34.80 19.10 -44.65
C ASN A 502 34.96 20.58 -45.09
N THR A 503 34.47 21.53 -44.31
CA THR A 503 34.51 22.97 -44.62
C THR A 503 35.46 23.77 -43.73
N GLN A 504 36.24 23.11 -42.86
CA GLN A 504 37.15 23.74 -41.89
C GLN A 504 36.48 24.76 -40.95
N LYS A 505 35.20 24.52 -40.59
CA LYS A 505 34.40 25.42 -39.72
C LYS A 505 34.13 24.84 -38.33
N MET A 506 35.03 24.01 -37.81
CA MET A 506 34.85 23.30 -36.53
C MET A 506 34.59 24.21 -35.33
N LEU A 507 35.26 25.37 -35.24
CA LEU A 507 35.03 26.32 -34.15
C LEU A 507 33.59 26.86 -34.13
N ILE A 508 33.01 27.12 -35.30
CA ILE A 508 31.62 27.60 -35.42
C ILE A 508 30.65 26.48 -35.00
N PHE A 509 30.96 25.24 -35.39
CA PHE A 509 30.18 24.08 -34.99
C PHE A 509 30.19 23.88 -33.47
N GLU A 510 31.35 23.91 -32.82
CA GLU A 510 31.47 23.74 -31.36
C GLU A 510 30.67 24.80 -30.60
N ILE A 511 30.78 26.07 -30.99
CA ILE A 511 29.99 27.16 -30.40
C ILE A 511 28.49 26.88 -30.56
N SER A 512 28.07 26.40 -31.74
CA SER A 512 26.65 26.08 -31.99
C SER A 512 26.13 24.94 -31.10
N VAL A 513 26.95 23.91 -30.84
CA VAL A 513 26.59 22.78 -29.98
C VAL A 513 26.32 23.26 -28.56
N TRP A 514 27.21 24.10 -28.01
CA TRP A 514 27.03 24.65 -26.65
C TRP A 514 25.79 25.52 -26.53
N ILE A 515 25.53 26.39 -27.52
CA ILE A 515 24.34 27.25 -27.53
C ILE A 515 23.05 26.40 -27.59
N VAL A 516 22.98 25.46 -28.53
CA VAL A 516 21.80 24.60 -28.70
C VAL A 516 21.59 23.71 -27.47
N THR A 517 22.65 23.18 -26.87
CA THR A 517 22.59 22.39 -25.63
C THR A 517 22.03 23.22 -24.48
N GLY A 518 22.50 24.46 -24.30
CA GLY A 518 21.99 25.38 -23.28
C GLY A 518 20.50 25.68 -23.45
N LEU A 519 20.08 25.98 -24.69
CA LEU A 519 18.66 26.23 -25.02
C LEU A 519 17.78 24.99 -24.80
N LEU A 520 18.24 23.80 -25.21
CA LEU A 520 17.53 22.54 -24.96
C LEU A 520 17.45 22.21 -23.47
N GLY A 521 18.49 22.54 -22.68
CA GLY A 521 18.47 22.42 -21.23
C GLY A 521 17.41 23.32 -20.59
N LEU A 522 17.36 24.60 -20.97
CA LEU A 522 16.32 25.53 -20.51
C LEU A 522 14.93 25.08 -20.93
N PHE A 523 14.76 24.63 -22.18
CA PHE A 523 13.52 24.07 -22.66
C PHE A 523 13.10 22.83 -21.86
N THR A 524 14.03 21.92 -21.58
CA THR A 524 13.77 20.70 -20.79
C THR A 524 13.28 21.05 -19.38
N ALA A 525 13.93 22.03 -18.72
CA ALA A 525 13.54 22.49 -17.39
C ALA A 525 12.15 23.15 -17.38
N TRP A 526 11.80 23.90 -18.43
CA TRP A 526 10.48 24.49 -18.58
C TRP A 526 9.39 23.47 -18.96
N PHE A 527 9.63 22.69 -20.02
CA PHE A 527 8.66 21.76 -20.60
C PHE A 527 8.28 20.64 -19.63
N SER A 528 9.24 20.14 -18.85
CA SER A 528 8.99 19.12 -17.82
C SER A 528 8.01 19.58 -16.75
N LYS A 529 7.85 20.89 -16.53
CA LYS A 529 6.84 21.46 -15.61
C LYS A 529 5.58 21.89 -16.34
N TRP A 530 5.74 22.55 -17.48
CA TRP A 530 4.62 23.12 -18.24
C TRP A 530 3.71 22.07 -18.88
N TYR A 531 4.28 21.04 -19.51
CA TYR A 531 3.48 20.05 -20.25
C TYR A 531 2.54 19.24 -19.31
N PRO A 532 3.01 18.71 -18.16
CA PRO A 532 2.11 18.08 -17.19
C PRO A 532 1.01 19.03 -16.70
N ALA A 533 1.36 20.27 -16.33
CA ALA A 533 0.40 21.27 -15.86
C ALA A 533 -0.67 21.60 -16.90
N LYS A 534 -0.27 21.73 -18.17
CA LYS A 534 -1.21 22.00 -19.26
C LYS A 534 -2.17 20.83 -19.53
N ILE A 535 -1.68 19.59 -19.45
CA ILE A 535 -2.54 18.42 -19.64
C ILE A 535 -3.50 18.26 -18.45
N ALA A 536 -3.00 18.47 -17.22
CA ALA A 536 -3.79 18.36 -16.00
C ALA A 536 -4.87 19.46 -15.85
N GLY A 537 -4.60 20.69 -16.31
CA GLY A 537 -5.58 21.79 -16.31
C GLY A 537 -6.59 21.74 -17.47
N GLY A 538 -6.37 20.90 -18.47
CA GLY A 538 -7.17 20.86 -19.70
C GLY A 538 -6.90 22.05 -20.65
N ASN A 539 -7.45 22.00 -21.86
CA ASN A 539 -7.33 23.10 -22.83
C ASN A 539 -8.28 24.25 -22.46
N GLY A 540 -7.96 24.98 -21.39
CA GLY A 540 -8.72 26.16 -20.99
C GLY A 540 -8.21 26.77 -19.69
N HIS A 541 -7.68 28.00 -19.80
CA HIS A 541 -7.28 28.92 -18.73
C HIS A 541 -5.99 28.62 -17.95
N THR A 542 -4.91 29.29 -18.36
CA THR A 542 -3.82 29.71 -17.48
C THR A 542 -4.33 30.84 -16.57
N TYR A 543 -4.48 30.59 -15.28
CA TYR A 543 -4.42 31.66 -14.28
C TYR A 543 -2.94 32.00 -14.09
N MET A 544 -2.59 33.25 -14.43
CA MET A 544 -1.29 33.86 -14.08
C MET A 544 -1.19 34.11 -12.58
#